data_AF-A0A502HGN8-F1
#
_entry.id   AF-A0A502HGN8-F1
#
_cell.length_a   1.000
_cell.length_b   1.000
_cell.length_c   1.000
_cell.angle_alpha   90.00
_cell.angle_beta   90.00
_cell.angle_gamma   90.00
#
_symmetry.space_group_name_H-M   'P 1'
#
loop_
_entity.id
_entity.type
_entity.pdbx_description
1 polymer ?
#
loop_
_entity_poly.entity_id
_entity_poly.type
_entity_poly.pdbx_seq_one_letter_code
_entity_poly.pdbx_strand_id
1 'polypeptide(L)'
;MRNVAITMILFALASMAGAAQARELVANDRYMCDWGAGTAGRAQELKLSGVSLYAARKKIQTYKFNKPWMHMMAMGITEQTYDSPSRFKPAAVRQSFYEECIRYKLARK
;
A
#
# COMPACT_ATOMS: atom_id res chain seq x y z
N MET A 1 -9.94 -68.14 20.61
CA MET A 1 -8.90 -67.99 21.66
C MET A 1 -7.97 -66.87 21.18
N ARG A 2 -8.25 -65.60 21.53
CA ARG A 2 -7.75 -64.84 22.69
C ARG A 2 -6.22 -64.85 22.79
N ASN A 3 -5.62 -63.72 22.41
CA ASN A 3 -4.37 -63.07 22.87
C ASN A 3 -4.32 -61.71 22.11
N VAL A 4 -4.71 -60.55 22.67
CA VAL A 4 -3.91 -59.62 23.54
C VAL A 4 -2.58 -59.30 22.84
N ALA A 5 -2.20 -58.08 22.42
CA ALA A 5 -2.43 -56.74 22.96
C ALA A 5 -2.23 -55.63 21.90
N ILE A 6 -3.04 -54.58 22.03
CA ILE A 6 -2.73 -53.13 21.95
C ILE A 6 -1.39 -52.74 21.31
N THR A 7 -1.45 -52.10 20.15
CA THR A 7 -0.60 -50.93 19.83
C THR A 7 -1.45 -49.87 19.12
N MET A 8 -1.70 -48.77 19.84
CA MET A 8 -2.22 -47.53 19.27
C MET A 8 -1.27 -47.06 18.18
N ILE A 9 -1.77 -46.80 16.98
CA ILE A 9 -1.14 -45.84 16.08
C ILE A 9 -2.21 -44.81 15.71
N LEU A 10 -2.24 -43.76 16.52
CA LEU A 10 -2.80 -42.45 16.20
C LEU A 10 -1.98 -41.87 15.05
N PHE A 11 -2.39 -42.08 13.79
CA PHE A 11 -1.93 -41.21 12.72
C PHE A 11 -2.80 -39.97 12.71
N ALA A 12 -2.25 -38.95 13.36
CA ALA A 12 -2.81 -37.62 13.50
C ALA A 12 -3.27 -37.06 12.16
N LEU A 13 -4.47 -36.47 12.17
CA LEU A 13 -4.87 -35.46 11.20
C LEU A 13 -3.86 -34.30 11.28
N ALA A 14 -2.89 -34.29 10.37
CA ALA A 14 -2.23 -33.06 9.99
C ALA A 14 -2.95 -32.52 8.75
N SER A 15 -4.11 -31.89 8.99
CA SER A 15 -4.60 -30.87 8.07
C SER A 15 -3.52 -29.80 7.99
N MET A 16 -2.68 -29.88 6.97
CA MET A 16 -1.90 -28.74 6.50
C MET A 16 -2.91 -27.73 5.96
N ALA A 17 -3.60 -27.04 6.87
CA ALA A 17 -4.04 -25.69 6.61
C ALA A 17 -2.75 -24.96 6.26
N GLY A 18 -2.51 -24.80 4.95
CA GLY A 18 -1.42 -23.99 4.45
C GLY A 18 -1.54 -22.69 5.20
N ALA A 19 -0.58 -22.46 6.11
CA ALA A 19 -0.41 -21.17 6.71
C ALA A 19 -0.36 -20.23 5.50
N ALA A 20 -1.41 -19.43 5.34
CA ALA A 20 -1.27 -18.18 4.65
C ALA A 20 -0.15 -17.50 5.44
N GLN A 21 1.09 -17.69 5.00
CA GLN A 21 2.20 -16.90 5.47
C GLN A 21 1.68 -15.50 5.25
N ALA A 22 1.36 -14.80 6.32
CA ALA A 22 1.19 -13.37 6.28
C ALA A 22 2.56 -12.87 5.84
N ARG A 23 2.77 -12.84 4.52
CA ARG A 23 4.05 -12.55 3.90
C ARG A 23 4.33 -11.11 4.28
N GLU A 24 5.12 -10.95 5.33
CA GLU A 24 5.32 -9.66 5.94
C GLU A 24 5.78 -8.69 4.86
N LEU A 25 5.07 -7.57 4.74
CA LEU A 25 5.38 -6.60 3.73
C LEU A 25 6.79 -6.07 4.01
N VAL A 26 7.72 -6.34 3.10
CA VAL A 26 9.12 -5.86 3.18
C VAL A 26 9.10 -4.37 3.53
N ALA A 27 9.93 -3.95 4.48
CA ALA A 27 9.93 -2.58 5.02
C ALA A 27 9.94 -1.49 3.93
N ASN A 28 10.62 -1.74 2.80
CA ASN A 28 10.65 -0.86 1.65
C ASN A 28 9.29 -0.67 0.96
N ASP A 29 8.44 -1.71 0.87
CA ASP A 29 7.09 -1.59 0.32
C ASP A 29 6.20 -0.74 1.23
N ARG A 30 6.30 -0.92 2.55
CA ARG A 30 5.55 -0.09 3.53
C ARG A 30 5.96 1.38 3.41
N TYR A 31 7.26 1.63 3.29
CA TYR A 31 7.82 2.97 3.08
C TYR A 31 7.30 3.62 1.79
N MET A 32 7.31 2.90 0.67
CA MET A 32 6.80 3.42 -0.60
C MET A 32 5.29 3.75 -0.51
N CYS A 33 4.50 2.88 0.12
CA CYS A 33 3.06 3.13 0.29
C CYS A 33 2.78 4.33 1.21
N ASP A 34 3.50 4.45 2.33
CA ASP A 34 3.34 5.58 3.25
C ASP A 34 3.75 6.91 2.62
N TRP A 35 4.88 6.92 1.89
CA TRP A 35 5.36 8.09 1.18
C TRP A 35 4.40 8.51 0.05
N GLY A 36 3.89 7.54 -0.73
CA GLY A 36 2.90 7.80 -1.77
C GLY A 36 1.59 8.36 -1.21
N ALA A 37 1.13 7.81 -0.09
CA ALA A 37 -0.05 8.27 0.62
C ALA A 37 0.09 9.72 1.12
N GLY A 38 1.27 10.10 1.61
CA GLY A 38 1.57 11.48 2.01
C GLY A 38 1.53 12.43 0.83
N THR A 39 2.08 11.99 -0.30
CA THR A 39 2.04 12.74 -1.57
C THR A 39 0.61 12.95 -2.06
N ALA A 40 -0.23 11.90 -2.04
CA ALA A 40 -1.64 11.98 -2.44
C ALA A 40 -2.44 12.92 -1.52
N GLY A 41 -2.26 12.80 -0.20
CA GLY A 41 -2.88 13.72 0.76
C GLY A 41 -2.48 15.17 0.51
N ARG A 42 -1.18 15.45 0.29
CA ARG A 42 -0.71 16.80 -0.01
C ARG A 42 -1.24 17.33 -1.34
N ALA A 43 -1.30 16.49 -2.38
CA ALA A 43 -1.89 16.86 -3.65
C ALA A 43 -3.38 17.24 -3.50
N GLN A 44 -4.13 16.47 -2.71
CA GLN A 44 -5.55 16.76 -2.41
C GLN A 44 -5.70 18.07 -1.63
N GLU A 45 -4.83 18.33 -0.66
CA GLU A 45 -4.83 19.58 0.09
C GLU A 45 -4.62 20.79 -0.84
N LEU A 46 -3.62 20.72 -1.71
CA LEU A 46 -3.32 21.77 -2.70
C LEU A 46 -4.52 22.01 -3.63
N LYS A 47 -5.11 20.93 -4.15
CA LYS A 47 -6.29 20.98 -5.01
C LYS A 47 -7.47 21.66 -4.33
N LEU A 48 -7.77 21.28 -3.08
CA LEU A 48 -8.86 21.87 -2.31
C LEU A 48 -8.59 23.33 -1.93
N SER A 49 -7.33 23.74 -1.82
CA SER A 49 -6.94 25.14 -1.65
C SER A 49 -6.96 25.96 -2.95
N GLY A 50 -7.39 25.38 -4.07
CA GLY A 50 -7.47 26.08 -5.37
C GLY A 50 -6.13 26.27 -6.08
N VAL A 51 -5.06 25.59 -5.64
CA VAL A 51 -3.80 25.57 -6.39
C VAL A 51 -4.03 24.81 -7.69
N SER A 52 -3.55 25.34 -8.82
CA SER A 52 -3.71 24.68 -10.11
C SER A 52 -2.78 23.48 -10.24
N LEU A 53 -3.19 22.49 -11.05
CA LEU A 53 -2.32 21.35 -11.38
C LEU A 53 -0.99 21.82 -11.98
N TYR A 54 -1.00 22.88 -12.79
CA TYR A 54 0.22 23.48 -13.34
C TYR A 54 1.17 23.94 -12.23
N ALA A 55 0.68 24.70 -11.24
CA ALA A 55 1.50 25.17 -10.14
C ALA A 55 2.04 24.01 -9.29
N ALA A 56 1.22 22.98 -9.05
CA ALA A 56 1.65 21.76 -8.34
C ALA A 56 2.75 21.01 -9.10
N ARG A 57 2.59 20.81 -10.42
CA ARG A 57 3.61 20.19 -11.28
C ARG A 57 4.93 20.96 -11.26
N LYS A 58 4.87 22.29 -11.40
CA LYS A 58 6.07 23.15 -11.37
C LYS A 58 6.84 23.03 -10.05
N LYS A 59 6.12 22.89 -8.93
CA LYS A 59 6.74 22.68 -7.62
C LYS A 59 7.43 21.31 -7.51
N ILE A 60 6.85 20.26 -8.08
CA ILE A 60 7.46 18.93 -8.10
C ILE A 60 8.72 18.92 -8.96
N GLN A 61 8.68 19.56 -10.13
CA GLN A 61 9.80 19.65 -11.06
C GLN A 61 11.06 20.30 -10.45
N THR A 62 10.88 21.29 -9.57
CA THR A 62 12.00 21.99 -8.93
C THR A 62 12.41 21.38 -7.59
N TYR A 63 11.64 20.41 -7.09
CA TYR A 63 11.91 19.79 -5.80
C TYR A 63 13.04 18.75 -5.89
N LYS A 64 13.95 18.77 -4.91
CA LYS A 64 15.03 17.79 -4.79
C LYS A 64 14.57 16.58 -3.98
N PHE A 65 14.36 15.46 -4.67
CA PHE A 65 13.96 14.20 -4.04
C PHE A 65 15.14 13.36 -3.57
N ASN A 66 14.94 12.60 -2.48
CA ASN A 66 15.96 11.74 -1.89
C ASN A 66 16.20 10.44 -2.66
N LYS A 67 15.23 9.99 -3.46
CA LYS A 67 15.32 8.77 -4.27
C LYS A 67 14.93 9.09 -5.72
N PRO A 68 15.60 8.50 -6.73
CA PRO A 68 15.35 8.81 -8.14
C PRO A 68 13.89 8.57 -8.58
N TRP A 69 13.25 7.53 -8.04
CA TRP A 69 11.88 7.15 -8.41
C TRP A 69 10.80 8.12 -7.89
N MET A 70 11.11 8.90 -6.85
CA MET A 70 10.12 9.76 -6.17
C MET A 70 9.60 10.86 -7.08
N HIS A 71 10.44 11.43 -7.95
CA HIS A 71 10.03 12.52 -8.83
C HIS A 71 8.88 12.09 -9.74
N MET A 72 9.05 10.97 -10.45
CA MET A 72 8.02 10.45 -11.35
C MET A 72 6.77 9.98 -10.59
N MET A 73 6.93 9.36 -9.43
CA MET A 73 5.78 8.97 -8.60
C MET A 73 5.01 10.18 -8.08
N ALA A 74 5.69 11.23 -7.62
CA ALA A 74 5.03 12.46 -7.16
C ALA A 74 4.22 13.11 -8.27
N MET A 75 4.78 13.18 -9.48
CA MET A 75 4.06 13.67 -10.67
C MET A 75 2.80 12.84 -10.92
N GLY A 76 2.91 11.52 -11.05
CA GLY A 76 1.77 10.65 -11.36
C GLY A 76 0.67 10.68 -10.29
N ILE A 77 1.05 10.60 -9.01
CA ILE A 77 0.09 10.68 -7.89
C ILE A 77 -0.64 12.03 -7.90
N THR A 78 0.09 13.12 -8.13
CA THR A 78 -0.50 14.47 -8.16
C THR A 78 -1.48 14.61 -9.32
N GLU A 79 -1.10 14.15 -10.51
CA GLU A 79 -1.98 14.17 -11.68
C GLU A 79 -3.28 13.41 -11.45
N GLN A 80 -3.19 12.17 -10.95
CA GLN A 80 -4.36 11.35 -10.63
C GLN A 80 -5.26 11.97 -9.55
N THR A 81 -4.64 12.57 -8.52
CA THR A 81 -5.40 13.24 -7.44
C THR A 81 -6.18 14.45 -7.96
N TYR A 82 -5.58 15.21 -8.89
CA TYR A 82 -6.23 16.37 -9.51
C TYR A 82 -7.32 15.97 -10.51
N ASP A 83 -7.11 14.91 -11.28
CA ASP A 83 -8.06 14.41 -12.27
C ASP A 83 -9.32 13.80 -11.64
N SER A 84 -9.19 13.20 -10.45
CA SER A 84 -10.34 12.71 -9.69
C SER A 84 -11.36 13.84 -9.40
N PRO A 85 -12.68 13.62 -9.50
CA PRO A 85 -13.66 14.63 -9.04
C PRO A 85 -13.79 14.70 -7.51
N SER A 86 -13.11 13.82 -6.76
CA SER A 86 -13.24 13.71 -5.31
C SER A 86 -12.83 14.98 -4.57
N ARG A 87 -13.65 15.34 -3.58
CA ARG A 87 -13.39 16.39 -2.59
C ARG A 87 -13.18 15.84 -1.18
N PHE A 88 -12.78 14.57 -1.06
CA PHE A 88 -12.47 14.00 0.24
C PHE A 88 -11.37 14.79 0.97
N LYS A 89 -11.45 14.79 2.30
CA LYS A 89 -10.44 15.42 3.15
C LYS A 89 -9.06 14.80 2.84
N PRO A 90 -7.96 15.58 2.87
CA PRO A 90 -6.61 15.08 2.62
C PRO A 90 -6.23 13.84 3.45
N ALA A 91 -6.64 13.80 4.72
CA ALA A 91 -6.40 12.66 5.59
C ALA A 91 -7.10 11.37 5.12
N ALA A 92 -8.32 11.48 4.57
CA ALA A 92 -9.04 10.34 4.04
C ALA A 92 -8.38 9.80 2.76
N VAL A 93 -7.92 10.69 1.87
CA VAL A 93 -7.15 10.31 0.67
C VAL A 93 -5.83 9.65 1.03
N ARG A 94 -5.11 10.17 2.03
CA ARG A 94 -3.90 9.54 2.55
C ARG A 94 -4.18 8.12 3.05
N GLN A 95 -5.23 7.95 3.85
CA GLN A 95 -5.58 6.63 4.40
C GLN A 95 -5.96 5.64 3.29
N SER A 96 -6.86 6.01 2.38
CA SER A 96 -7.32 5.12 1.31
C SER A 96 -6.17 4.74 0.37
N PHE A 97 -5.33 5.70 -0.01
CA PHE A 97 -4.16 5.44 -0.84
C PHE A 97 -3.22 4.42 -0.18
N TYR A 98 -2.94 4.60 1.12
CA TYR A 98 -2.07 3.69 1.85
C TYR A 98 -2.64 2.26 1.84
N GLU A 99 -3.91 2.11 2.21
CA GLU A 99 -4.57 0.80 2.25
C GLU A 99 -4.60 0.11 0.88
N GLU A 100 -4.91 0.85 -0.17
CA GLU A 100 -4.93 0.32 -1.55
C GLU A 100 -3.54 -0.08 -2.02
N CYS A 101 -2.52 0.73 -1.73
CA CYS A 101 -1.13 0.39 -2.06
C CYS A 101 -0.68 -0.89 -1.35
N ILE A 102 -0.97 -1.02 -0.04
CA ILE A 102 -0.62 -2.22 0.73
C ILE A 102 -1.36 -3.44 0.15
N ARG A 103 -2.66 -3.32 -0.12
CA ARG A 103 -3.47 -4.40 -0.73
C ARG A 103 -2.90 -4.83 -2.07
N TYR A 104 -2.53 -3.88 -2.92
CA TYR A 104 -1.92 -4.14 -4.22
C TYR A 104 -0.58 -4.88 -4.09
N LYS A 105 0.27 -4.45 -3.16
CA LYS A 105 1.59 -5.06 -2.92
C LYS A 105 1.48 -6.48 -2.37
N LEU A 106 0.49 -6.75 -1.52
CA LEU A 106 0.19 -8.09 -1.02
C LEU A 106 -0.32 -9.01 -2.14
N ALA A 107 -1.20 -8.51 -3.01
CA ALA A 107 -1.78 -9.30 -4.09
C ALA A 107 -0.77 -9.70 -5.18
N ARG A 108 0.31 -8.94 -5.37
CA ARG A 108 1.35 -9.23 -6.38
C ARG A 108 2.47 -10.16 -5.91
N LYS A 109 2.46 -10.61 -4.65
CA LYS A 109 3.49 -11.51 -4.10
C LYS A 109 2.99 -12.93 -3.98
#